data_AF-A0A1U7GCU0-F1
#
_entry.id   AF-A0A1U7GCU0-F1
#
_cell.length_a   1.000
_cell.length_b   1.000
_cell.length_c   1.000
_cell.angle_alpha   90.00
_cell.angle_beta   90.00
_cell.angle_gamma   90.00
#
_symmetry.space_group_name_H-M   'P 1'
#
loop_
_entity.id
_entity.type
_entity.pdbx_description
1 polymer ?
#
loop_
_entity_poly.entity_id
_entity_poly.type
_entity_poly.pdbx_seq_one_letter_code
_entity_poly.pdbx_strand_id
1 'polypeptide(L)'
;MGGMEADGSAETGSPNMRATSTDAGWVFTWLGRGLAALLFAFWGIFFLEHLGEWFLAPEAGWPPPAVWLAQALHLAMLVGLALMIVREGPGAVATVAATAAFFLAIGYRGSLALPLVNLAPIACFSIARRLGRVAGEAQA
;
A
#
# COMPACT_ATOMS: atom_id res chain seq x y z
N MET A 1 69.32 -9.39 28.45
CA MET A 1 68.03 -9.87 28.98
C MET A 1 67.11 -8.66 29.08
N GLY A 2 66.08 -8.61 28.24
CA GLY A 2 65.14 -7.49 28.15
C GLY A 2 64.26 -7.70 26.93
N GLY A 3 63.18 -8.47 27.11
CA GLY A 3 62.29 -8.95 26.05
C GLY A 3 61.44 -7.84 25.46
N MET A 4 61.26 -7.94 24.14
CA MET A 4 60.43 -7.09 23.30
C MET A 4 59.08 -7.81 23.16
N GLU A 5 58.07 -7.35 23.89
CA GLU A 5 56.69 -7.85 23.78
C GLU A 5 56.00 -7.13 22.62
N ALA A 6 55.71 -7.88 21.56
CA ALA A 6 54.88 -7.44 20.47
C ALA A 6 53.41 -7.52 20.90
N ASP A 7 52.76 -6.36 21.02
CA ASP A 7 51.32 -6.24 21.19
C ASP A 7 50.63 -6.59 19.86
N GLY A 8 50.20 -7.84 19.76
CA GLY A 8 49.35 -8.36 18.70
C GLY A 8 47.90 -8.38 19.18
N SER A 9 47.20 -7.26 19.03
CA SER A 9 45.76 -7.18 19.29
C SER A 9 45.04 -6.75 18.00
N ALA A 10 44.92 -7.70 17.07
CA ALA A 10 44.04 -7.56 15.91
C ALA A 10 42.60 -7.76 16.38
N GLU A 11 41.91 -6.66 16.70
CA GLU A 11 40.46 -6.65 16.87
C GLU A 11 39.78 -7.03 15.55
N THR A 12 39.41 -8.30 15.44
CA THR A 12 38.53 -8.80 14.38
C THR A 12 37.10 -8.42 14.73
N GLY A 13 36.75 -7.17 14.42
CA GLY A 13 35.38 -6.66 14.48
C GLY A 13 34.45 -7.53 13.63
N SER A 14 33.74 -8.45 14.28
CA SER A 14 32.75 -9.28 13.61
C SER A 14 31.64 -8.40 13.05
N PRO A 15 31.30 -8.50 11.75
CA PRO A 15 30.30 -7.67 11.13
C PRO A 15 28.95 -7.86 11.83
N ASN A 16 28.39 -6.72 12.22
CA ASN A 16 27.22 -6.56 13.05
C ASN A 16 25.98 -7.16 12.35
N MET A 17 25.64 -8.43 12.63
CA MET A 17 24.46 -9.14 12.11
C MET A 17 23.11 -8.51 12.53
N ARG A 18 23.10 -7.42 13.31
CA ARG A 18 21.89 -6.71 13.74
C ARG A 18 21.25 -5.82 12.67
N ALA A 19 21.91 -5.56 11.54
CA ALA A 19 21.41 -4.61 10.54
C ALA A 19 20.24 -5.15 9.68
N THR A 20 20.12 -6.46 9.48
CA THR A 20 19.35 -6.99 8.33
C THR A 20 17.83 -7.07 8.51
N SER A 21 17.31 -7.23 9.74
CA SER A 21 15.86 -7.43 9.96
C SER A 21 15.06 -6.13 9.98
N THR A 22 15.66 -5.04 10.46
CA THR A 22 15.04 -3.71 10.51
C THR A 22 14.91 -3.09 9.12
N ASP A 23 15.90 -3.33 8.25
CA ASP A 23 15.95 -2.81 6.88
C ASP A 23 14.84 -3.41 6.00
N ALA A 24 14.58 -4.71 6.14
CA ALA A 24 13.57 -5.40 5.33
C ALA A 24 12.15 -4.89 5.61
N GLY A 25 11.78 -4.68 6.88
CA GLY A 25 10.45 -4.16 7.24
C GLY A 25 10.20 -2.76 6.67
N TRP A 26 11.22 -1.90 6.71
CA TRP A 26 11.17 -0.55 6.15
C TRP A 26 10.95 -0.55 4.63
N VAL A 27 11.64 -1.43 3.90
CA VAL A 27 11.46 -1.59 2.45
C VAL A 27 10.01 -1.94 2.10
N PHE A 28 9.40 -2.89 2.82
CA PHE A 28 8.01 -3.27 2.58
C PHE A 28 7.00 -2.16 2.90
N THR A 29 7.28 -1.32 3.90
CA THR A 29 6.44 -0.15 4.20
C THR A 29 6.45 0.86 3.04
N TRP A 30 7.64 1.20 2.52
CA TRP A 30 7.72 2.12 1.39
C TRP A 30 7.18 1.53 0.10
N LEU A 31 7.39 0.24 -0.14
CA LEU A 31 6.77 -0.46 -1.26
C LEU A 31 5.25 -0.41 -1.18
N GLY A 32 4.67 -0.65 0.01
CA GLY A 32 3.23 -0.53 0.24
C GLY A 32 2.69 0.88 -0.06
N ARG A 33 3.39 1.92 0.40
CA ARG A 33 3.02 3.32 0.11
C ARG A 33 3.14 3.65 -1.38
N GLY A 34 4.20 3.19 -2.03
CA GLY A 34 4.41 3.38 -3.46
C GLY A 34 3.32 2.70 -4.31
N LEU A 35 2.95 1.47 -3.96
CA LEU A 35 1.86 0.75 -4.62
C LEU A 35 0.51 1.43 -4.38
N ALA A 36 0.23 1.90 -3.16
CA ALA A 36 -0.99 2.66 -2.87
C ALA A 36 -1.07 3.94 -3.71
N ALA A 37 0.03 4.68 -3.84
CA ALA A 37 0.11 5.87 -4.68
C ALA A 37 -0.07 5.56 -6.18
N LEU A 38 0.56 4.48 -6.66
CA LEU A 38 0.42 4.04 -8.06
C LEU A 38 -1.02 3.63 -8.38
N LEU A 39 -1.65 2.85 -7.50
CA LEU A 39 -3.04 2.45 -7.66
C LEU A 39 -3.99 3.64 -7.54
N PHE A 40 -3.73 4.60 -6.65
CA PHE A 40 -4.48 5.84 -6.57
C PHE A 40 -4.43 6.60 -7.91
N ALA A 41 -3.25 6.73 -8.51
CA ALA A 41 -3.11 7.39 -9.80
C ALA A 41 -3.81 6.60 -10.93
N PHE A 42 -3.61 5.29 -10.97
CA PHE A 42 -4.23 4.39 -11.95
C PHE A 42 -5.76 4.49 -11.92
N TRP A 43 -6.37 4.30 -10.76
CA TRP A 43 -7.82 4.41 -10.60
C TRP A 43 -8.31 5.85 -10.76
N GLY A 44 -7.49 6.83 -10.37
CA GLY A 44 -7.78 8.25 -10.49
C GLY A 44 -8.00 8.69 -11.94
N ILE A 45 -7.26 8.11 -12.89
CA ILE A 45 -7.48 8.37 -14.33
C ILE A 45 -8.88 7.91 -14.73
N PHE A 46 -9.27 6.67 -14.42
CA PHE A 46 -10.61 6.17 -14.71
C PHE A 46 -11.70 7.01 -14.02
N PHE A 47 -11.47 7.46 -12.79
CA PHE A 47 -12.40 8.34 -12.09
C PHE A 47 -12.65 9.64 -12.87
N LEU A 48 -11.59 10.25 -13.38
CA LEU A 48 -11.67 11.47 -14.18
C LEU A 48 -12.32 11.22 -15.55
N GLU A 49 -12.05 10.08 -16.19
CA GLU A 49 -12.73 9.68 -17.43
C GLU A 49 -14.25 9.58 -17.22
N HIS A 50 -14.70 8.91 -16.15
CA HIS A 50 -16.13 8.80 -15.84
C HIS A 50 -16.73 10.15 -15.44
N LEU A 51 -15.96 11.01 -14.76
CA LEU A 51 -16.39 12.38 -14.49
C LEU A 51 -16.60 13.17 -15.79
N GLY A 52 -15.68 13.03 -16.74
CA GLY A 52 -15.76 13.61 -18.07
C GLY A 52 -16.98 13.12 -18.84
N GLU A 53 -17.13 11.81 -18.96
CA GLU A 53 -18.19 11.14 -19.74
C GLU A 53 -19.58 11.50 -19.21
N TRP A 54 -19.79 11.36 -17.89
CA TRP A 54 -21.13 11.44 -17.33
C TRP A 54 -21.51 12.84 -16.85
N PHE A 55 -20.57 13.66 -16.40
CA PHE A 55 -20.89 14.92 -15.71
C PHE A 55 -20.46 16.16 -16.47
N LEU A 56 -19.45 16.07 -17.36
CA LEU A 56 -18.84 17.24 -18.00
C LEU A 56 -19.03 17.28 -19.53
N ALA A 57 -19.43 16.18 -20.15
CA ALA A 57 -19.62 16.15 -21.60
C ALA A 57 -20.77 17.10 -22.01
N PRO A 58 -20.60 17.91 -23.08
CA PRO A 58 -21.61 18.90 -23.49
C PRO A 58 -22.99 18.31 -23.81
N GLU A 59 -22.99 17.05 -24.27
CA GLU A 59 -24.19 16.30 -24.65
C GLU A 59 -24.75 15.47 -23.46
N ALA A 60 -24.08 15.46 -22.31
CA ALA A 60 -24.50 14.66 -21.16
C ALA A 60 -25.75 15.30 -20.52
N GLY A 61 -26.87 14.56 -20.57
CA GLY A 61 -28.01 14.82 -19.73
C GLY A 61 -27.71 14.54 -18.25
N TRP A 62 -28.73 14.69 -17.39
CA TRP A 62 -28.56 14.37 -15.96
C TRP A 62 -28.17 12.90 -15.76
N PRO A 63 -27.08 12.58 -15.04
CA PRO A 63 -26.65 11.20 -14.88
C PRO A 63 -27.70 10.36 -14.13
N PRO A 64 -27.92 9.10 -14.54
CA PRO A 64 -28.75 8.18 -13.78
C PRO A 64 -28.27 8.06 -12.32
N PRO A 65 -29.17 7.85 -11.34
CA PRO A 65 -28.79 7.72 -9.93
C PRO A 65 -27.74 6.63 -9.65
N ALA A 66 -27.73 5.56 -10.45
CA ALA A 66 -26.72 4.50 -10.35
C ALA A 66 -25.30 5.00 -10.65
N VAL A 67 -25.15 5.96 -11.57
CA VAL A 67 -23.86 6.58 -11.91
C VAL A 67 -23.35 7.43 -10.75
N TRP A 68 -24.23 8.19 -10.09
CA TRP A 68 -23.87 8.94 -8.89
C TRP A 68 -23.34 8.03 -7.77
N LEU A 69 -24.03 6.91 -7.53
CA LEU A 69 -23.59 5.93 -6.54
C LEU A 69 -22.23 5.33 -6.92
N ALA A 70 -22.06 4.91 -8.18
CA ALA A 70 -20.80 4.36 -8.67
C ALA A 70 -19.65 5.37 -8.54
N GLN A 71 -19.87 6.63 -8.93
CA GLN A 71 -18.88 7.70 -8.82
C GLN A 71 -18.50 7.98 -7.36
N ALA A 72 -19.48 8.01 -6.45
CA ALA A 72 -19.23 8.22 -5.02
C ALA A 72 -18.43 7.07 -4.40
N LEU A 73 -18.75 5.82 -4.75
CA LEU A 73 -18.02 4.64 -4.29
C LEU A 73 -16.61 4.59 -4.89
N HIS A 74 -16.43 5.01 -6.15
CA HIS A 74 -15.11 5.14 -6.78
C HIS A 74 -14.27 6.19 -6.05
N LEU A 75 -14.84 7.35 -5.72
CA LEU A 75 -14.16 8.37 -4.91
C LEU A 75 -13.77 7.82 -3.54
N ALA A 76 -14.65 7.09 -2.87
CA ALA A 76 -14.36 6.47 -1.58
C ALA A 76 -13.18 5.48 -1.66
N MET A 77 -13.09 4.73 -2.77
CA MET A 77 -11.95 3.84 -3.03
C MET A 77 -10.63 4.63 -3.16
N LEU A 78 -10.64 5.74 -3.90
CA LEU A 78 -9.49 6.64 -4.03
C LEU A 78 -9.09 7.25 -2.69
N VAL A 79 -10.05 7.72 -1.90
CA VAL A 79 -9.79 8.26 -0.56
C VAL A 79 -9.18 7.19 0.34
N GLY A 80 -9.65 5.94 0.28
CA GLY A 80 -9.04 4.83 1.00
C GLY A 80 -7.58 4.61 0.62
N LEU A 81 -7.27 4.60 -0.68
CA LEU A 81 -5.90 4.45 -1.18
C LEU A 81 -5.00 5.61 -0.75
N ALA A 82 -5.48 6.85 -0.88
CA ALA A 82 -4.76 8.04 -0.44
C ALA A 82 -4.52 8.04 1.07
N LEU A 83 -5.55 7.66 1.85
CA LEU A 83 -5.44 7.52 3.29
C LEU A 83 -4.40 6.46 3.66
N MET A 84 -4.29 5.37 2.90
CA MET A 84 -3.32 4.29 3.15
C MET A 84 -1.87 4.75 3.02
N ILE A 85 -1.60 5.78 2.20
CA ILE A 85 -0.26 6.40 2.06
C ILE A 85 0.16 7.05 3.38
N VAL A 86 -0.78 7.61 4.15
CA VAL A 86 -0.50 8.32 5.41
C VAL A 86 -0.74 7.42 6.63
N ARG A 87 -1.82 6.63 6.61
CA ARG A 87 -2.33 5.79 7.70
C ARG A 87 -2.77 4.42 7.16
N GLU A 88 -1.88 3.43 7.30
CA GLU A 88 -2.03 2.08 6.74
C GLU A 88 -3.34 1.37 7.17
N GLY A 89 -3.63 1.33 8.47
CA GLY A 89 -4.78 0.58 9.00
C GLY A 89 -6.14 1.12 8.54
N PRO A 90 -6.47 2.38 8.85
CA PRO A 90 -7.71 3.01 8.37
C PRO A 90 -7.82 3.02 6.84
N GLY A 91 -6.72 3.30 6.14
CA GLY A 91 -6.68 3.25 4.67
C GLY A 91 -7.00 1.86 4.13
N ALA A 92 -6.40 0.81 4.70
CA ALA A 92 -6.65 -0.58 4.29
C ALA A 92 -8.14 -0.96 4.44
N VAL A 93 -8.75 -0.65 5.58
CA VAL A 93 -10.17 -0.93 5.82
C VAL A 93 -11.05 -0.16 4.83
N ALA A 94 -10.79 1.13 4.65
CA ALA A 94 -11.53 1.97 3.72
C ALA A 94 -11.40 1.48 2.27
N THR A 95 -10.19 1.15 1.80
CA THR A 95 -9.95 0.61 0.46
C THR A 95 -10.69 -0.70 0.26
N VAL A 96 -10.58 -1.68 1.18
CA VAL A 96 -11.26 -2.98 1.02
C VAL A 96 -12.77 -2.80 0.96
N ALA A 97 -13.35 -2.03 1.88
CA ALA A 97 -14.78 -1.81 1.93
C ALA A 97 -15.28 -1.08 0.67
N ALA A 98 -14.61 -0.01 0.25
CA ALA A 98 -15.00 0.77 -0.91
C ALA A 98 -14.79 0.01 -2.23
N THR A 99 -13.69 -0.75 -2.38
CA THR A 99 -13.46 -1.61 -3.55
C THR A 99 -14.56 -2.66 -3.65
N ALA A 100 -14.88 -3.37 -2.56
CA ALA A 100 -15.95 -4.37 -2.58
C ALA A 100 -17.29 -3.73 -2.95
N ALA A 101 -17.66 -2.63 -2.30
CA ALA A 101 -18.91 -1.92 -2.56
C ALA A 101 -19.00 -1.42 -4.02
N PHE A 102 -17.92 -0.81 -4.54
CA PHE A 102 -17.88 -0.30 -5.91
C PHE A 102 -18.08 -1.41 -6.95
N PHE A 103 -17.28 -2.48 -6.87
CA PHE A 103 -17.34 -3.57 -7.85
C PHE A 103 -18.66 -4.36 -7.80
N LEU A 104 -19.28 -4.46 -6.62
CA LEU A 104 -20.63 -5.01 -6.46
C LEU A 104 -21.69 -4.07 -7.06
N ALA A 105 -21.60 -2.76 -6.81
CA ALA A 105 -22.58 -1.78 -7.28
C ALA A 105 -22.62 -1.67 -8.82
N ILE A 106 -21.48 -1.80 -9.49
CA ILE A 106 -21.41 -1.82 -10.96
C ILE A 106 -21.71 -3.20 -11.56
N GLY A 107 -21.98 -4.21 -10.73
CA GLY A 107 -22.27 -5.58 -11.18
C GLY A 107 -21.13 -6.21 -11.98
N TYR A 108 -19.88 -5.95 -11.58
CA TYR A 108 -18.69 -6.38 -12.33
C TYR A 108 -18.63 -7.90 -12.52
N ARG A 109 -18.48 -8.34 -13.78
CA ARG A 109 -18.39 -9.77 -14.15
C ARG A 109 -17.04 -10.17 -14.76
N GLY A 110 -16.06 -9.27 -14.73
CA GLY A 110 -14.72 -9.55 -15.25
C GLY A 110 -13.86 -10.34 -14.27
N SER A 111 -12.54 -10.32 -14.50
CA SER A 111 -11.58 -11.04 -13.65
C SER A 111 -11.49 -10.45 -12.25
N LEU A 112 -11.59 -11.30 -11.23
CA LEU A 112 -11.38 -10.90 -9.83
C LEU A 112 -9.96 -10.38 -9.57
N ALA A 113 -9.00 -10.63 -10.46
CA ALA A 113 -7.67 -10.04 -10.35
C ALA A 113 -7.72 -8.50 -10.32
N LEU A 114 -8.68 -7.91 -11.02
CA LEU A 114 -8.81 -6.46 -11.10
C LEU A 114 -9.14 -5.81 -9.74
N PRO A 115 -10.20 -6.20 -9.00
CA PRO A 115 -10.41 -5.67 -7.65
C PRO A 115 -9.34 -6.14 -6.64
N LEU A 116 -8.80 -7.36 -6.80
CA LEU A 116 -7.81 -7.91 -5.87
C LEU A 116 -6.46 -7.19 -5.93
N VAL A 117 -6.14 -6.49 -7.02
CA VAL A 117 -4.91 -5.68 -7.11
C VAL A 117 -4.84 -4.63 -5.99
N ASN A 118 -5.98 -4.15 -5.48
CA ASN A 118 -6.04 -3.20 -4.38
C ASN A 118 -5.57 -3.78 -3.04
N LEU A 119 -5.39 -5.09 -2.93
CA LEU A 119 -4.80 -5.75 -1.77
C LEU A 119 -3.26 -5.71 -1.77
N ALA A 120 -2.62 -5.38 -2.89
CA ALA A 120 -1.16 -5.34 -3.01
C ALA A 120 -0.49 -4.46 -1.94
N PRO A 121 -0.87 -3.18 -1.72
CA PRO A 121 -0.27 -2.37 -0.66
C PRO A 121 -0.52 -2.94 0.74
N ILE A 122 -1.71 -3.52 0.97
CA ILE A 122 -2.09 -4.15 2.25
C ILE A 122 -1.23 -5.37 2.55
N ALA A 123 -0.91 -6.17 1.53
CA ALA A 123 0.00 -7.30 1.65
C ALA A 123 1.41 -6.84 2.06
N CYS A 124 1.95 -5.79 1.43
CA CYS A 124 3.24 -5.21 1.79
C CYS A 124 3.27 -4.73 3.25
N PHE A 125 2.26 -3.96 3.69
CA PHE A 125 2.17 -3.52 5.09
C PHE A 125 2.03 -4.69 6.07
N SER A 126 1.35 -5.76 5.67
CA SER A 126 1.21 -6.96 6.50
C SER A 126 2.53 -7.72 6.65
N ILE A 127 3.34 -7.79 5.59
CA ILE A 127 4.69 -8.36 5.63
C ILE A 127 5.60 -7.48 6.52
N ALA A 128 5.59 -6.16 6.32
CA ALA A 128 6.37 -5.22 7.14
C ALA A 128 6.10 -5.40 8.64
N ARG A 129 4.81 -5.50 9.03
CA ARG A 129 4.42 -5.75 10.43
C ARG A 129 4.88 -7.09 10.97
N ARG A 130 4.86 -8.16 10.15
CA ARG A 130 5.34 -9.48 10.57
C ARG A 130 6.85 -9.47 10.81
N LEU A 131 7.61 -8.85 9.92
CA LEU A 131 9.07 -8.72 10.06
C LEU A 131 9.45 -7.91 11.31
N GLY A 132 8.72 -6.81 11.58
CA GLY A 132 8.94 -6.01 12.79
C GLY A 132 8.65 -6.76 14.10
N ARG A 133 7.63 -7.63 14.13
CA ARG A 133 7.30 -8.45 15.31
C ARG A 133 8.38 -9.49 15.61
N VAL A 134 8.81 -10.23 14.59
CA VAL A 134 9.86 -11.26 14.73
C VAL A 134 11.17 -10.65 15.21
N ALA A 135 11.54 -9.46 14.72
CA ALA A 135 12.72 -8.74 15.18
C ALA A 135 12.63 -8.29 16.64
N GLY A 136 11.43 -7.96 17.14
CA GLY A 136 11.20 -7.59 18.53
C GLY A 136 11.22 -8.79 19.49
N GLU A 137 10.65 -9.93 19.10
CA GLU A 137 10.69 -11.17 19.88
C GLU A 137 12.12 -11.71 20.06
N ALA A 138 13.00 -11.52 19.08
CA ALA A 138 14.40 -11.93 19.16
C ALA A 138 15.26 -11.07 20.12
N GLN A 139 14.73 -9.95 20.62
CA GLN A 139 15.43 -9.01 21.50
C GLN A 139 14.94 -9.07 22.96
N ALA A 140 13.84 -9.77 23.23
CA ALA A 140 13.27 -9.96 24.57
C ALA A 140 13.80 -11.23 25.23
#